data_AF-A0A925X5L7-F1
#
_entry.id   AF-A0A925X5L7-F1
#
_cell.length_a   1.000
_cell.length_b   1.000
_cell.length_c   1.000
_cell.angle_alpha   90.00
_cell.angle_beta   90.00
_cell.angle_gamma   90.00
#
_symmetry.space_group_name_H-M   'P 1'
#
loop_
_entity.id
_entity.type
_entity.pdbx_description
1 polymer ?
#
loop_
_entity_poly.entity_id
_entity_poly.type
_entity_poly.pdbx_seq_one_letter_code
_entity_poly.pdbx_strand_id
1 'polypeptide(L)'
;FFTYFFVIACLFGIHFAEGWQWMDAGILAALLVLWSFWIRFKTVLFFPVFALVGLSMFVSKLFLQGDYFLASVLVLTGLAWLAVLVNPDRKKDIAMYLNQLITMLLGGLWHGASANFIIWGALHGVALAIHKFWLTLVGKDEPNGIRKLVGQVLTFNFVAFCWIFFRAENLQTAFQVLDRIGSNFGWQQILPAGNWLTSPDGMIYSYRWVFLLIISGFLIHWIRKDTKQYVENLLFKTPDFAKAVLLVLLILGLYQIKSADIQPFIYFQF
;
A
#
# COMPACT_ATOMS: atom_id res chain seq x y z
N PHE A 1 -6.61 -24.30 10.35
CA PHE A 1 -5.40 -24.63 11.13
C PHE A 1 -4.16 -24.77 10.24
N PHE A 2 -4.23 -25.50 9.12
CA PHE A 2 -3.10 -25.73 8.20
C PHE A 2 -2.58 -24.48 7.45
N THR A 3 -3.45 -23.50 7.16
CA THR A 3 -3.11 -22.31 6.37
C THR A 3 -2.18 -21.32 7.10
N TYR A 4 -2.19 -21.32 8.43
CA TYR A 4 -1.42 -20.35 9.23
C TYR A 4 0.00 -20.84 9.53
N PHE A 5 0.19 -22.16 9.63
CA PHE A 5 1.52 -22.76 9.75
C PHE A 5 2.33 -22.57 8.45
N PHE A 6 1.65 -22.54 7.30
CA PHE A 6 2.26 -22.26 6.00
C PHE A 6 2.74 -20.81 5.88
N VAL A 7 1.97 -19.83 6.36
CA VAL A 7 2.41 -18.42 6.39
C VAL A 7 3.62 -18.24 7.31
N ILE A 8 3.63 -18.90 8.47
CA ILE A 8 4.77 -18.87 9.39
C ILE A 8 6.00 -19.54 8.77
N ALA A 9 5.84 -20.68 8.09
CA ALA A 9 6.93 -21.37 7.39
C ALA A 9 7.46 -20.55 6.19
N CYS A 10 6.59 -19.84 5.47
CA CYS A 10 6.98 -18.94 4.39
C CYS A 10 7.69 -17.69 4.93
N LEU A 11 7.25 -17.11 6.04
CA LEU A 11 7.94 -16.02 6.72
C LEU A 11 9.30 -16.48 7.27
N PHE A 12 9.39 -17.69 7.82
CA PHE A 12 10.65 -18.30 8.23
C PHE A 12 11.60 -18.53 7.05
N GLY A 13 11.09 -19.02 5.92
CA GLY A 13 11.87 -19.29 4.70
C GLY A 13 12.34 -18.02 3.99
N ILE A 14 11.53 -16.97 3.96
CA ILE A 14 11.90 -15.67 3.38
C ILE A 14 12.95 -14.97 4.26
N HIS A 15 12.87 -15.10 5.59
CA HIS A 15 13.81 -14.44 6.52
C HIS A 15 15.11 -15.22 6.77
N PHE A 16 15.17 -16.52 6.47
CA PHE A 16 16.45 -17.26 6.48
C PHE A 16 17.39 -16.84 5.34
N ALA A 17 16.84 -16.23 4.28
CA ALA A 17 17.60 -15.77 3.12
C ALA A 17 18.31 -14.41 3.34
N GLU A 18 17.95 -13.63 4.36
CA GLU A 18 18.40 -12.22 4.49
C GLU A 18 19.47 -11.96 5.58
N GLY A 19 19.90 -12.98 6.33
CA GLY A 19 21.02 -12.85 7.28
C GLY A 19 20.63 -12.14 8.59
N TRP A 20 20.83 -12.83 9.71
CA TRP A 20 20.41 -12.42 11.05
C TRP A 20 21.03 -11.09 11.55
N GLN A 21 20.20 -10.12 11.98
CA GLN A 21 20.59 -9.09 12.95
C GLN A 21 19.71 -9.13 14.22
N TRP A 22 20.31 -8.87 15.39
CA TRP A 22 19.71 -9.08 16.73
C TRP A 22 18.41 -8.29 17.00
N MET A 23 18.12 -7.25 16.21
CA MET A 23 16.90 -6.45 16.31
C MET A 23 15.66 -7.21 15.79
N ASP A 24 15.86 -8.17 14.88
CA ASP A 24 14.79 -8.95 14.24
C ASP A 24 14.19 -10.02 15.16
N ALA A 25 15.02 -10.61 16.02
CA ALA A 25 14.58 -11.60 17.01
C ALA A 25 13.67 -10.98 18.09
N GLY A 26 13.94 -9.72 18.47
CA GLY A 26 13.13 -8.99 19.46
C GLY A 26 11.74 -8.63 18.94
N ILE A 27 11.64 -8.21 17.67
CA ILE A 27 10.37 -7.91 17.01
C ILE A 27 9.58 -9.20 16.79
N LEU A 28 10.22 -10.28 16.34
CA LEU A 28 9.56 -11.57 16.15
C LEU A 28 9.07 -12.17 17.48
N ALA A 29 9.89 -12.10 18.53
CA ALA A 29 9.49 -12.51 19.88
C ALA A 29 8.35 -11.65 20.41
N ALA A 30 8.38 -10.33 20.19
CA ALA A 30 7.28 -9.44 20.55
C ALA A 30 6.01 -9.81 19.77
N LEU A 31 6.07 -10.01 18.45
CA LEU A 31 4.92 -10.41 17.64
C LEU A 31 4.36 -11.79 18.02
N LEU A 32 5.21 -12.76 18.36
CA LEU A 32 4.81 -14.09 18.83
C LEU A 32 4.19 -14.04 20.23
N VAL A 33 4.75 -13.23 21.13
CA VAL A 33 4.17 -12.97 22.45
C VAL A 33 2.82 -12.27 22.29
N LEU A 34 2.72 -11.24 21.45
CA LEU A 34 1.47 -10.54 21.16
C LEU A 34 0.42 -11.46 20.52
N TRP A 35 0.83 -12.36 19.64
CA TRP A 35 -0.02 -13.38 19.04
C TRP A 35 -0.53 -14.39 20.08
N SER A 36 0.34 -14.88 20.97
CA SER A 36 -0.03 -15.79 22.06
C SER A 36 -0.97 -15.15 23.09
N PHE A 37 -0.82 -13.85 23.36
CA PHE A 37 -1.72 -13.09 24.23
C PHE A 37 -3.06 -12.78 23.55
N TRP A 38 -3.09 -12.47 22.26
CA TRP A 38 -4.32 -12.25 21.49
C TRP A 38 -5.23 -13.50 21.44
N ILE A 39 -4.64 -14.69 21.31
CA ILE A 39 -5.37 -15.97 21.37
C ILE A 39 -6.04 -16.17 22.74
N ARG A 40 -5.40 -15.70 23.82
CA ARG A 40 -5.83 -15.94 25.21
C ARG A 40 -6.82 -14.88 25.72
N PHE A 41 -6.67 -13.63 25.31
CA PHE A 41 -7.46 -12.50 25.83
C PHE A 41 -8.27 -11.88 24.69
N LYS A 42 -9.53 -12.29 24.54
CA LYS A 42 -10.51 -11.72 23.60
C LYS A 42 -10.95 -10.28 23.98
N THR A 43 -10.12 -9.51 24.65
CA THR A 43 -10.43 -8.16 25.11
C THR A 43 -9.90 -7.13 24.13
N VAL A 44 -10.82 -6.34 23.57
CA VAL A 44 -10.60 -5.28 22.57
C VAL A 44 -9.58 -4.22 23.04
N LEU A 45 -9.25 -4.16 24.33
CA LEU A 45 -8.30 -3.22 24.94
C LEU A 45 -6.82 -3.64 24.92
N PHE A 46 -6.47 -4.89 24.61
CA PHE A 46 -5.08 -5.36 24.70
C PHE A 46 -4.15 -4.75 23.63
N PHE A 47 -4.55 -4.84 22.36
CA PHE A 47 -3.84 -4.25 21.22
C PHE A 47 -3.64 -2.72 21.32
N PRO A 48 -4.68 -1.96 21.71
CA PRO A 48 -4.60 -0.54 22.04
C PRO A 48 -3.46 -0.12 22.97
N VAL A 49 -3.36 -0.76 24.13
CA VAL A 49 -2.43 -0.39 25.18
C VAL A 49 -1.00 -0.70 24.75
N PHE A 50 -0.80 -1.84 24.10
CA PHE A 50 0.53 -2.21 23.62
C PHE A 50 0.99 -1.33 22.45
N ALA A 51 0.09 -0.98 21.53
CA ALA A 51 0.36 -0.02 20.47
C ALA A 51 0.75 1.36 21.04
N LEU A 52 0.11 1.81 22.11
CA LEU A 52 0.45 3.06 22.79
C LEU A 52 1.81 3.04 23.48
N VAL A 53 2.21 1.91 24.07
CA VAL A 53 3.54 1.73 24.69
C VAL A 53 4.63 1.66 23.62
N GLY A 54 4.42 0.89 22.54
CA GLY A 54 5.34 0.87 21.41
C GLY A 54 5.47 2.24 20.74
N LEU A 55 4.35 2.95 20.59
CA LEU A 55 4.31 4.30 20.07
C LEU A 55 5.06 5.28 20.97
N SER A 56 4.89 5.21 22.29
CA SER A 56 5.58 6.12 23.21
C SER A 56 7.10 5.91 23.20
N MET A 57 7.57 4.66 23.16
CA MET A 57 9.00 4.35 23.04
C MET A 57 9.59 4.88 21.72
N PHE A 58 8.85 4.75 20.61
CA PHE A 58 9.27 5.25 19.31
C PHE A 58 9.28 6.78 19.27
N VAL A 59 8.24 7.45 19.79
CA VAL A 59 8.17 8.91 19.93
C VAL A 59 9.33 9.44 20.78
N SER A 60 9.64 8.79 21.90
CA SER A 60 10.78 9.17 22.75
C SER A 60 12.11 9.08 21.99
N LYS A 61 12.29 8.04 21.16
CA LYS A 61 13.48 7.91 20.30
C LYS A 61 13.57 9.05 19.29
N LEU A 62 12.47 9.41 18.64
CA LEU A 62 12.42 10.52 17.67
C LEU A 62 12.73 11.87 18.33
N PHE A 63 12.20 12.09 19.53
CA PHE A 63 12.48 13.30 20.31
C PHE A 63 13.96 13.42 20.67
N LEU A 64 14.60 12.30 21.05
CA LEU A 64 16.05 12.25 21.32
C LEU A 64 16.90 12.44 20.05
N GLN A 65 16.37 12.10 18.89
CA GLN A 65 17.01 12.32 17.58
C GLN A 65 16.78 13.72 17.01
N GLY A 66 15.99 14.57 17.69
CA GLY A 66 15.68 15.92 17.26
C GLY A 66 14.58 16.02 16.19
N ASP A 67 13.91 14.91 15.84
CA ASP A 67 12.80 14.91 14.89
C ASP A 67 11.47 15.22 15.60
N TYR A 68 11.36 16.47 16.02
CA TYR A 68 10.17 16.98 16.73
C TYR A 68 8.91 16.97 15.86
N PHE A 69 9.07 17.08 14.55
CA PHE A 69 7.95 17.06 13.61
C PHE A 69 7.29 15.69 13.61
N LEU A 70 8.05 14.62 13.38
CA LEU A 70 7.51 13.27 13.37
C LEU A 70 6.98 12.85 14.74
N ALA A 71 7.68 13.21 15.81
CA ALA A 71 7.23 12.99 17.18
C ALA A 71 5.86 13.65 17.44
N SER A 72 5.66 14.90 16.99
CA SER A 72 4.40 15.61 17.16
C SER A 72 3.24 14.97 16.40
N VAL A 73 3.48 14.52 15.16
CA VAL A 73 2.48 13.82 14.34
C VAL A 73 2.02 12.55 15.03
N LEU A 74 2.96 11.76 15.56
CA LEU A 74 2.67 10.52 16.25
C LEU A 74 1.90 10.71 17.56
N VAL A 75 2.28 11.71 18.37
CA VAL A 75 1.56 12.06 19.61
C VAL A 75 0.14 12.50 19.29
N LEU A 76 -0.05 13.38 18.31
CA LEU A 76 -1.39 13.84 17.90
C LEU A 76 -2.26 12.68 17.38
N THR A 77 -1.67 11.75 16.63
CA THR A 77 -2.35 10.56 16.14
C THR A 77 -2.78 9.65 17.30
N GLY A 78 -1.91 9.42 18.28
CA GLY A 78 -2.21 8.64 19.49
C GLY A 78 -3.28 9.30 20.37
N LEU A 79 -3.23 10.62 20.54
CA LEU A 79 -4.24 11.38 21.29
C LEU A 79 -5.61 11.36 20.60
N ALA A 80 -5.65 11.50 19.27
CA ALA A 80 -6.88 11.36 18.49
C ALA A 80 -7.48 9.95 18.65
N TRP A 81 -6.63 8.92 18.67
CA TRP A 81 -7.04 7.54 18.88
C TRP A 81 -7.60 7.30 20.30
N LEU A 82 -6.98 7.87 21.34
CA LEU A 82 -7.47 7.84 22.71
C LEU A 82 -8.80 8.58 22.89
N ALA A 83 -8.94 9.76 22.29
CA ALA A 83 -10.17 10.55 22.34
C ALA A 83 -11.38 9.77 21.76
N VAL A 84 -11.13 8.96 20.73
CA VAL A 84 -12.11 8.05 20.13
C VAL A 84 -12.56 6.95 21.10
N LEU A 85 -11.67 6.41 21.93
CA LEU A 85 -12.00 5.37 22.90
C LEU A 85 -12.91 5.86 24.03
N VAL A 86 -12.79 7.13 24.41
CA VAL A 86 -13.42 7.70 25.62
C VAL A 86 -14.88 8.16 25.39
N ASN A 87 -15.29 8.51 24.17
CA ASN A 87 -16.58 9.20 23.96
C ASN A 87 -17.74 8.25 23.55
N PRO A 88 -18.81 8.04 24.34
CA PRO A 88 -19.84 7.01 24.08
C PRO A 88 -20.88 7.32 23.00
N ASP A 89 -21.30 8.57 22.84
CA ASP A 89 -22.53 8.93 22.10
C ASP A 89 -22.33 9.36 20.65
N ARG A 90 -21.09 9.70 20.24
CA ARG A 90 -20.70 9.98 18.83
C ARG A 90 -19.70 8.95 18.28
N LYS A 91 -19.63 7.81 18.97
CA LYS A 91 -18.54 6.83 18.94
C LYS A 91 -18.43 6.02 17.67
N LYS A 92 -19.46 5.93 16.83
CA LYS A 92 -19.41 5.06 15.65
C LYS A 92 -18.90 5.81 14.43
N ASP A 93 -19.48 6.97 14.11
CA ASP A 93 -19.17 7.66 12.86
C ASP A 93 -17.84 8.42 12.91
N ILE A 94 -17.60 9.21 13.96
CA ILE A 94 -16.34 9.97 14.10
C ILE A 94 -15.16 9.00 14.30
N ALA A 95 -15.33 7.97 15.12
CA ALA A 95 -14.31 6.95 15.33
C ALA A 95 -13.97 6.21 14.04
N MET A 96 -14.95 5.94 13.21
CA MET A 96 -14.76 5.27 11.94
C MET A 96 -13.91 6.10 10.98
N TYR A 97 -14.17 7.40 10.84
CA TYR A 97 -13.36 8.29 10.00
C TYR A 97 -11.95 8.46 10.56
N LEU A 98 -11.81 8.64 11.87
CA LEU A 98 -10.50 8.77 12.52
C LEU A 98 -9.70 7.48 12.45
N ASN A 99 -10.31 6.32 12.67
CA ASN A 99 -9.64 5.02 12.55
C ASN A 99 -9.10 4.81 11.13
N GLN A 100 -9.85 5.23 10.11
CA GLN A 100 -9.43 5.12 8.72
C GLN A 100 -8.23 6.03 8.42
N LEU A 101 -8.27 7.28 8.90
CA LEU A 101 -7.16 8.21 8.78
C LEU A 101 -5.91 7.72 9.51
N ILE A 102 -6.06 7.28 10.76
CA ILE A 102 -4.97 6.76 11.60
C ILE A 102 -4.36 5.52 10.97
N THR A 103 -5.19 4.59 10.46
CA THR A 103 -4.69 3.37 9.79
C THR A 103 -3.84 3.73 8.59
N MET A 104 -4.25 4.71 7.77
CA MET A 104 -3.46 5.12 6.60
C MET A 104 -2.21 5.91 6.97
N LEU A 105 -2.26 6.76 8.01
CA LEU A 105 -1.09 7.44 8.55
C LEU A 105 -0.06 6.46 9.09
N LEU A 106 -0.49 5.47 9.90
CA LEU A 106 0.37 4.41 10.39
C LEU A 106 0.90 3.54 9.25
N GLY A 107 0.10 3.27 8.21
CA GLY A 107 0.55 2.60 7.01
C GLY A 107 1.65 3.38 6.27
N GLY A 108 1.49 4.70 6.15
CA GLY A 108 2.54 5.57 5.59
C GLY A 108 3.81 5.55 6.44
N LEU A 109 3.68 5.73 7.75
CA LEU A 109 4.82 5.65 8.67
C LEU A 109 5.49 4.29 8.70
N TRP A 110 4.72 3.22 8.47
CA TRP A 110 5.25 1.88 8.26
C TRP A 110 6.08 1.79 6.99
N HIS A 111 6.01 2.70 6.02
CA HIS A 111 6.90 2.70 4.84
C HIS A 111 8.15 3.55 5.03
N GLY A 112 8.13 4.57 5.90
CA GLY A 112 9.31 5.35 6.24
C GLY A 112 9.01 6.57 7.11
N ALA A 113 10.04 7.03 7.83
CA ALA A 113 9.99 8.15 8.76
C ALA A 113 10.20 9.52 8.04
N SER A 114 9.47 9.79 6.96
CA SER A 114 9.58 11.05 6.21
C SER A 114 8.22 11.71 5.99
N ALA A 115 8.22 13.03 5.81
CA ALA A 115 7.00 13.81 5.55
C ALA A 115 6.23 13.34 4.32
N ASN A 116 6.95 12.80 3.32
CA ASN A 116 6.39 12.21 2.11
C ASN A 116 5.39 11.09 2.42
N PHE A 117 5.77 10.16 3.29
CA PHE A 117 4.93 9.02 3.64
C PHE A 117 3.75 9.41 4.53
N ILE A 118 3.92 10.42 5.39
CA ILE A 118 2.81 11.00 6.18
C ILE A 118 1.78 11.61 5.23
N ILE A 119 2.21 12.43 4.26
CA ILE A 119 1.31 13.06 3.29
C ILE A 119 0.61 11.99 2.45
N TRP A 120 1.33 10.98 1.99
CA TRP A 120 0.75 9.83 1.28
C TRP A 120 -0.36 9.14 2.09
N GLY A 121 -0.10 8.86 3.37
CA GLY A 121 -1.06 8.22 4.28
C GLY A 121 -2.26 9.13 4.57
N ALA A 122 -2.01 10.43 4.82
CA ALA A 122 -3.05 11.42 5.07
C ALA A 122 -4.01 11.56 3.88
N LEU A 123 -3.47 11.68 2.66
CA LEU A 123 -4.27 11.79 1.43
C LEU A 123 -5.19 10.58 1.25
N HIS A 124 -4.68 9.36 1.40
CA HIS A 124 -5.51 8.16 1.32
C HIS A 124 -6.56 8.09 2.43
N GLY A 125 -6.19 8.42 3.67
CA GLY A 125 -7.11 8.44 4.80
C GLY A 125 -8.26 9.41 4.60
N VAL A 126 -7.96 10.62 4.13
CA VAL A 126 -8.95 11.64 3.79
C VAL A 126 -9.83 11.21 2.62
N ALA A 127 -9.25 10.68 1.54
CA ALA A 127 -10.03 10.24 0.38
C ALA A 127 -11.00 9.11 0.74
N LEU A 128 -10.57 8.18 1.59
CA LEU A 128 -11.41 7.12 2.11
C LEU A 128 -12.55 7.65 3.00
N ALA A 129 -12.27 8.64 3.85
CA ALA A 129 -13.29 9.31 4.65
C ALA A 129 -14.31 10.03 3.76
N ILE A 130 -13.86 10.78 2.74
CA ILE A 130 -14.70 11.45 1.76
C ILE A 130 -15.55 10.43 0.99
N HIS A 131 -14.96 9.33 0.50
CA HIS A 131 -15.68 8.29 -0.21
C HIS A 131 -16.79 7.68 0.66
N LYS A 132 -16.50 7.44 1.93
CA LYS A 132 -17.49 6.88 2.86
C LYS A 132 -18.62 7.86 3.15
N PHE A 133 -18.30 9.14 3.35
CA PHE A 133 -19.31 10.19 3.48
C PHE A 133 -20.15 10.31 2.22
N TRP A 134 -19.54 10.28 1.03
CA TRP A 134 -20.22 10.30 -0.25
C TRP A 134 -21.25 9.17 -0.41
N LEU A 135 -20.91 7.94 0.01
CA LEU A 135 -21.84 6.80 0.02
C LEU A 135 -23.04 7.00 0.96
N THR A 136 -22.94 7.86 1.97
CA THR A 136 -24.11 8.21 2.81
C THR A 136 -25.07 9.17 2.10
N LEU A 137 -24.59 9.96 1.14
CA LEU A 137 -25.39 10.91 0.38
C LEU A 137 -26.03 10.27 -0.86
N VAL A 138 -25.25 9.45 -1.58
CA VAL A 138 -25.63 8.90 -2.89
C VAL A 138 -26.13 7.46 -2.81
N GLY A 139 -26.03 6.83 -1.64
CA GLY A 139 -26.36 5.42 -1.44
C GLY A 139 -25.21 4.47 -1.80
N LYS A 140 -25.40 3.19 -1.50
CA LYS A 140 -24.39 2.13 -1.67
C LYS A 140 -24.56 1.31 -2.94
N ASP A 141 -25.39 1.78 -3.86
CA ASP A 141 -25.66 1.06 -5.10
C ASP A 141 -24.41 1.01 -5.98
N GLU A 142 -24.18 -0.16 -6.58
CA GLU A 142 -23.06 -0.38 -7.47
C GLU A 142 -23.14 0.58 -8.67
N PRO A 143 -22.08 1.36 -8.95
CA PRO A 143 -22.09 2.28 -10.07
C PRO A 143 -22.14 1.49 -11.39
N ASN A 144 -22.96 1.95 -12.33
CA ASN A 144 -23.10 1.37 -13.66
C ASN A 144 -22.71 2.36 -14.77
N GLY A 145 -22.42 1.84 -15.97
CA GLY A 145 -22.10 2.62 -17.16
C GLY A 145 -21.06 3.71 -16.92
N ILE A 146 -21.43 4.96 -17.24
CA ILE A 146 -20.56 6.13 -17.13
C ILE A 146 -20.13 6.41 -15.68
N ARG A 147 -21.01 6.21 -14.68
CA ARG A 147 -20.66 6.43 -13.27
C ARG A 147 -19.51 5.54 -12.82
N LYS A 148 -19.51 4.28 -13.29
CA LYS A 148 -18.43 3.33 -13.02
C LYS A 148 -17.13 3.75 -13.68
N LEU A 149 -17.17 4.14 -14.95
CA LEU A 149 -15.99 4.57 -15.69
C LEU A 149 -15.37 5.83 -15.05
N VAL A 150 -16.19 6.83 -14.73
CA VAL A 150 -15.74 8.06 -14.06
C VAL A 150 -15.12 7.73 -12.70
N GLY A 151 -15.75 6.87 -11.89
CA GLY A 151 -15.19 6.42 -10.63
C GLY A 151 -13.83 5.75 -10.79
N GLN A 152 -13.67 4.85 -11.76
CA GLN A 152 -12.40 4.19 -12.05
C GLN A 152 -11.30 5.19 -12.46
N VAL A 153 -11.61 6.12 -13.35
CA VAL A 153 -10.66 7.14 -13.81
C VAL A 153 -10.25 8.06 -12.65
N LEU A 154 -11.21 8.52 -11.84
CA LEU A 154 -10.92 9.38 -10.68
C LEU A 154 -10.06 8.65 -9.64
N THR A 155 -10.42 7.42 -9.27
CA THR A 155 -9.65 6.63 -8.31
C THR A 155 -8.24 6.34 -8.82
N PHE A 156 -8.10 5.95 -10.09
CA PHE A 156 -6.78 5.69 -10.67
C PHE A 156 -5.88 6.93 -10.62
N ASN A 157 -6.39 8.09 -11.08
CA ASN A 157 -5.61 9.32 -11.08
C ASN A 157 -5.29 9.81 -9.67
N PHE A 158 -6.23 9.68 -8.73
CA PHE A 158 -5.98 10.03 -7.33
C PHE A 158 -4.88 9.16 -6.71
N VAL A 159 -4.95 7.84 -6.92
CA VAL A 159 -3.94 6.91 -6.42
C VAL A 159 -2.59 7.20 -7.08
N ALA A 160 -2.54 7.37 -8.41
CA ALA A 160 -1.33 7.72 -9.14
C ALA A 160 -0.71 9.04 -8.66
N PHE A 161 -1.54 10.05 -8.36
CA PHE A 161 -1.11 11.30 -7.75
C PHE A 161 -0.47 11.07 -6.37
N CYS A 162 -1.08 10.25 -5.51
CA CYS A 162 -0.50 9.94 -4.20
C CYS A 162 0.86 9.24 -4.34
N TRP A 163 1.03 8.36 -5.33
CA TRP A 163 2.30 7.66 -5.59
C TRP A 163 3.48 8.59 -5.88
N ILE A 164 3.25 9.85 -6.28
CA ILE A 164 4.30 10.86 -6.44
C ILE A 164 5.04 11.07 -5.10
N PHE A 165 4.28 11.27 -4.01
CA PHE A 165 4.85 11.44 -2.67
C PHE A 165 5.52 10.17 -2.17
N PHE A 166 4.94 9.01 -2.48
CA PHE A 166 5.51 7.72 -2.08
C PHE A 166 6.88 7.45 -2.74
N ARG A 167 7.05 7.83 -4.01
CA ARG A 167 8.24 7.52 -4.80
C ARG A 167 9.34 8.57 -4.70
N ALA A 168 8.98 9.82 -4.45
CA ALA A 168 9.93 10.92 -4.37
C ALA A 168 10.91 10.75 -3.20
N GLU A 169 12.18 11.08 -3.43
CA GLU A 169 13.24 10.98 -2.42
C GLU A 169 13.00 11.92 -1.23
N ASN A 170 12.45 13.10 -1.51
CA ASN A 170 12.10 14.09 -0.50
C ASN A 170 10.91 14.95 -0.98
N LEU A 171 10.43 15.83 -0.10
CA LEU A 171 9.24 16.63 -0.37
C LEU A 171 9.47 17.67 -1.48
N GLN A 172 10.69 18.19 -1.60
CA GLN A 172 11.04 19.13 -2.66
C GLN A 172 10.96 18.46 -4.03
N THR A 173 11.48 17.25 -4.18
CA THR A 173 11.39 16.46 -5.41
C THR A 173 9.94 16.16 -5.77
N ALA A 174 9.08 15.82 -4.79
CA ALA A 174 7.65 15.60 -5.03
C ALA A 174 6.98 16.85 -5.63
N PHE A 175 7.23 18.03 -5.06
CA PHE A 175 6.69 19.29 -5.58
C PHE A 175 7.28 19.70 -6.93
N GLN A 176 8.55 19.41 -7.20
CA GLN A 176 9.16 19.62 -8.52
C GLN A 176 8.49 18.74 -9.60
N VAL A 177 8.14 17.49 -9.27
CA VAL A 177 7.38 16.62 -10.18
C VAL A 177 6.00 17.23 -10.47
N LEU A 178 5.29 17.70 -9.43
CA LEU A 178 3.99 18.35 -9.59
C LEU A 178 4.07 19.62 -10.44
N ASP A 179 5.09 20.46 -10.21
CA ASP A 179 5.32 21.66 -11.01
C ASP A 179 5.55 21.30 -12.47
N ARG A 180 6.44 20.33 -12.77
CA ARG A 180 6.69 19.89 -14.14
C ARG A 180 5.45 19.33 -14.83
N ILE A 181 4.57 18.65 -14.11
CA ILE A 181 3.31 18.17 -14.68
C ILE A 181 2.44 19.34 -15.17
N GLY A 182 2.43 20.47 -14.45
CA GLY A 182 1.65 21.66 -14.81
C GLY A 182 2.34 22.63 -15.76
N SER A 183 3.66 22.81 -15.64
CA SER A 183 4.44 23.85 -16.32
C SER A 183 5.20 23.37 -17.55
N ASN A 184 5.67 22.12 -17.53
CA ASN A 184 6.53 21.56 -18.58
C ASN A 184 6.30 20.05 -18.76
N PHE A 185 5.05 19.69 -19.10
CA PHE A 185 4.62 18.29 -19.22
C PHE A 185 5.35 17.51 -20.32
N GLY A 186 6.00 18.20 -21.26
CA GLY A 186 6.75 17.56 -22.34
C GLY A 186 5.87 16.89 -23.40
N TRP A 187 4.80 17.57 -23.83
CA TRP A 187 3.89 17.04 -24.88
C TRP A 187 4.63 16.61 -26.15
N GLN A 188 5.71 17.30 -26.49
CA GLN A 188 6.53 17.03 -27.67
C GLN A 188 7.31 15.71 -27.55
N GLN A 189 7.65 15.26 -26.35
CA GLN A 189 8.29 13.97 -26.10
C GLN A 189 7.28 12.81 -26.06
N ILE A 190 6.03 13.11 -25.68
CA ILE A 190 4.94 12.12 -25.65
C ILE A 190 4.38 11.87 -27.06
N LEU A 191 4.12 12.95 -27.80
CA LEU A 191 3.61 12.94 -29.18
C LEU A 191 4.56 13.73 -30.09
N PRO A 192 5.75 13.18 -30.41
CA PRO A 192 6.68 13.84 -31.32
C PRO A 192 6.07 13.99 -32.72
N ALA A 193 6.43 15.06 -33.42
CA ALA A 193 6.04 15.25 -34.81
C ALA A 193 6.68 14.15 -35.68
N GLY A 194 5.88 13.15 -36.07
CA GLY A 194 6.35 11.98 -36.82
C GLY A 194 5.70 10.68 -36.36
N ASN A 195 6.33 9.54 -36.66
CA ASN A 195 5.81 8.23 -36.27
C ASN A 195 6.16 7.91 -34.80
N TRP A 196 5.24 8.25 -33.90
CA TRP A 196 5.31 7.98 -32.46
C TRP A 196 5.48 6.49 -32.08
N LEU A 197 5.21 5.55 -32.99
CA LEU A 197 5.44 4.11 -32.79
C LEU A 197 6.90 3.69 -32.99
N THR A 198 7.70 4.47 -33.72
CA THR A 198 9.07 4.06 -34.11
C THR A 198 10.14 5.09 -33.74
N SER A 199 9.77 6.31 -33.34
CA SER A 199 10.71 7.33 -32.90
C SER A 199 11.45 6.89 -31.64
N PRO A 200 12.78 6.67 -31.67
CA PRO A 200 13.56 6.22 -30.51
C PRO A 200 13.45 7.14 -29.30
N ASP A 201 13.27 8.44 -29.54
CA ASP A 201 13.19 9.47 -28.50
C ASP A 201 11.75 9.67 -27.97
N GLY A 202 10.77 9.02 -28.60
CA GLY A 202 9.36 9.13 -28.22
C GLY A 202 9.02 8.28 -27.00
N MET A 203 8.26 8.84 -26.05
CA MET A 203 7.89 8.14 -24.81
C MET A 203 7.18 6.80 -25.09
N ILE A 204 6.30 6.74 -26.08
CA ILE A 204 5.56 5.52 -26.43
C ILE A 204 6.52 4.42 -26.86
N TYR A 205 7.52 4.73 -27.69
CA TYR A 205 8.53 3.76 -28.12
C TYR A 205 9.39 3.33 -26.93
N SER A 206 9.92 4.27 -26.16
CA SER A 206 10.84 3.97 -25.03
C SER A 206 10.19 3.15 -23.93
N TYR A 207 8.90 3.39 -23.65
CA TYR A 207 8.16 2.73 -22.57
C TYR A 207 7.10 1.74 -23.08
N ARG A 208 7.19 1.28 -24.33
CA ARG A 208 6.16 0.43 -24.97
C ARG A 208 5.80 -0.81 -24.15
N TRP A 209 6.78 -1.44 -23.52
CA TRP A 209 6.57 -2.63 -22.70
C TRP A 209 5.79 -2.33 -21.42
N VAL A 210 6.02 -1.15 -20.81
CA VAL A 210 5.27 -0.68 -19.66
C VAL A 210 3.82 -0.41 -20.06
N PHE A 211 3.60 0.25 -21.20
CA PHE A 211 2.25 0.48 -21.72
C PHE A 211 1.52 -0.82 -22.05
N LEU A 212 2.20 -1.79 -22.69
CA LEU A 212 1.63 -3.12 -22.96
C LEU A 212 1.28 -3.85 -21.66
N LEU A 213 2.12 -3.77 -20.63
CA LEU A 213 1.83 -4.34 -19.32
C LEU A 213 0.59 -3.70 -18.70
N ILE A 214 0.50 -2.36 -18.68
CA ILE A 214 -0.65 -1.62 -18.14
C ILE A 214 -1.93 -2.01 -18.89
N ILE A 215 -1.91 -2.00 -20.22
CA ILE A 215 -3.05 -2.38 -21.06
C ILE A 215 -3.45 -3.83 -20.77
N SER A 216 -2.49 -4.76 -20.69
CA SER A 216 -2.78 -6.16 -20.36
C SER A 216 -3.44 -6.30 -18.99
N GLY A 217 -2.99 -5.53 -18.00
CA GLY A 217 -3.60 -5.50 -16.66
C GLY A 217 -5.04 -5.00 -16.69
N PHE A 218 -5.32 -3.93 -17.43
CA PHE A 218 -6.69 -3.43 -17.62
C PHE A 218 -7.57 -4.44 -18.36
N LEU A 219 -7.06 -5.06 -19.42
CA LEU A 219 -7.79 -6.10 -20.16
C LEU A 219 -8.14 -7.26 -19.24
N ILE A 220 -7.18 -7.78 -18.46
CA ILE A 220 -7.42 -8.84 -17.46
C ILE A 220 -8.46 -8.39 -16.42
N HIS A 221 -8.39 -7.15 -15.96
CA HIS A 221 -9.36 -6.63 -15.00
C HIS A 221 -10.77 -6.57 -15.60
N TRP A 222 -10.91 -6.16 -16.86
CA TRP A 222 -12.17 -6.09 -17.58
C TRP A 222 -12.69 -7.42 -18.14
N ILE A 223 -11.91 -8.52 -18.04
CA ILE A 223 -12.42 -9.86 -18.33
C ILE A 223 -13.68 -10.12 -17.50
N ARG A 224 -14.70 -10.67 -18.17
CA ARG A 224 -16.01 -10.97 -17.60
C ARG A 224 -15.88 -11.97 -16.44
N LYS A 225 -16.67 -11.78 -15.38
CA LYS A 225 -16.52 -12.53 -14.11
C LYS A 225 -16.67 -14.05 -14.30
N ASP A 226 -17.53 -14.47 -15.22
CA ASP A 226 -17.74 -15.86 -15.59
C ASP A 226 -16.52 -16.49 -16.28
N THR A 227 -15.80 -15.74 -17.12
CA THR A 227 -14.54 -16.20 -17.71
C THR A 227 -13.48 -16.40 -16.63
N LYS A 228 -13.38 -15.49 -15.65
CA LYS A 228 -12.47 -15.65 -14.50
C LYS A 228 -12.82 -16.91 -13.71
N GLN A 229 -14.10 -17.09 -13.40
CA GLN A 229 -14.59 -18.27 -12.68
C GLN A 229 -14.33 -19.57 -13.44
N TYR A 230 -14.49 -19.56 -14.77
CA TYR A 230 -14.18 -20.71 -15.62
C TYR A 230 -12.70 -21.10 -15.55
N VAL A 231 -11.79 -20.12 -15.68
CA VAL A 231 -10.34 -20.36 -15.60
C VAL A 231 -9.94 -20.86 -14.20
N GLU A 232 -10.49 -20.27 -13.14
CA GLU A 232 -10.30 -20.76 -11.77
C GLU A 232 -10.75 -22.22 -11.63
N ASN A 233 -11.96 -22.55 -12.10
CA ASN A 233 -12.50 -23.90 -12.03
C ASN A 233 -11.66 -24.91 -12.84
N LEU A 234 -11.12 -24.49 -13.98
CA LEU A 234 -10.21 -25.31 -14.77
C LEU A 234 -8.93 -25.59 -13.97
N LEU A 235 -8.33 -24.56 -13.36
CA LEU A 235 -7.14 -24.69 -12.53
C LEU A 235 -7.41 -25.60 -11.32
N PHE A 236 -8.55 -25.45 -10.64
CA PHE A 236 -8.92 -26.31 -9.50
C PHE A 236 -9.02 -27.79 -9.88
N LYS A 237 -9.54 -28.09 -11.08
CA LYS A 237 -9.66 -29.46 -11.60
C LYS A 237 -8.33 -30.07 -12.05
N THR A 238 -7.28 -29.28 -12.26
CA THR A 238 -5.97 -29.84 -12.60
C THR A 238 -5.36 -30.62 -11.41
N PRO A 239 -4.60 -31.69 -11.66
CA PRO A 239 -3.88 -32.40 -10.60
C PRO A 239 -2.89 -31.49 -9.87
N ASP A 240 -2.67 -31.74 -8.58
CA ASP A 240 -1.81 -30.87 -7.76
C ASP A 240 -0.35 -30.81 -8.24
N PHE A 241 0.16 -31.91 -8.84
CA PHE A 241 1.46 -31.91 -9.49
C PHE A 241 1.53 -30.91 -10.66
N ALA A 242 0.49 -30.84 -11.49
CA ALA A 242 0.43 -29.89 -12.60
C ALA A 242 0.38 -28.44 -12.10
N LYS A 243 -0.37 -28.17 -11.02
CA LYS A 243 -0.38 -26.86 -10.36
C LYS A 243 1.00 -26.47 -9.83
N ALA A 244 1.72 -27.42 -9.22
CA ALA A 244 3.07 -27.18 -8.73
C ALA A 244 4.04 -26.85 -9.87
N VAL A 245 3.99 -27.59 -10.99
CA VAL A 245 4.78 -27.29 -12.19
C VAL A 245 4.43 -25.92 -12.75
N LEU A 246 3.14 -25.59 -12.88
CA LEU A 246 2.70 -24.27 -13.35
C LEU A 246 3.20 -23.14 -12.43
N LEU A 247 3.18 -23.33 -11.11
CA LEU A 247 3.70 -22.37 -10.15
C LEU A 247 5.21 -22.18 -10.30
N VAL A 248 5.98 -23.26 -10.46
CA VAL A 248 7.42 -23.19 -10.71
C VAL A 248 7.71 -22.45 -12.01
N LEU A 249 7.00 -22.78 -13.10
CA LEU A 249 7.14 -22.07 -14.38
C LEU A 249 6.80 -20.58 -14.26
N LEU A 250 5.77 -20.24 -13.50
CA LEU A 250 5.41 -18.85 -13.22
C LEU A 250 6.53 -18.13 -12.45
N ILE A 251 7.07 -18.74 -11.39
CA ILE A 251 8.17 -18.18 -10.61
C ILE A 251 9.41 -17.97 -11.50
N LEU A 252 9.76 -18.96 -12.32
CA LEU A 252 10.88 -18.86 -13.26
C LEU A 252 10.64 -17.77 -14.29
N GLY A 253 9.43 -17.66 -14.84
CA GLY A 253 9.07 -16.60 -15.78
C GLY A 253 9.18 -15.21 -15.15
N LEU A 254 8.64 -15.03 -13.94
CA LEU A 254 8.75 -13.78 -13.20
C LEU A 254 10.20 -13.44 -12.86
N TYR A 255 11.03 -14.43 -12.53
CA TYR A 255 12.45 -14.24 -12.29
C TYR A 255 13.18 -13.73 -13.55
N GLN A 256 12.87 -14.27 -14.72
CA GLN A 256 13.48 -13.83 -15.98
C GLN A 256 13.02 -12.43 -16.43
N ILE A 257 11.82 -12.01 -16.04
CA ILE A 257 11.26 -10.69 -16.39
C ILE A 257 11.69 -9.61 -15.38
N LYS A 258 12.19 -10.01 -14.21
CA LYS A 258 12.65 -9.09 -13.18
C LYS A 258 13.81 -8.23 -13.72
N SER A 259 13.53 -6.94 -13.91
CA SER A 259 14.48 -5.97 -14.48
C SER A 259 15.30 -5.20 -13.44
N ALA A 260 14.96 -5.30 -12.16
CA ALA A 260 15.64 -4.60 -11.07
C ALA A 260 16.19 -5.60 -10.06
N ASP A 261 17.41 -5.35 -9.56
CA ASP A 261 17.97 -6.11 -8.44
C ASP A 261 17.07 -6.05 -7.20
N ILE A 262 17.26 -6.98 -6.26
CA ILE A 262 16.57 -6.93 -4.96
C ILE A 262 16.92 -5.59 -4.32
N GLN A 263 15.99 -4.64 -4.39
CA GLN A 263 16.15 -3.38 -3.70
C GLN A 263 16.09 -3.66 -2.20
N PRO A 264 17.08 -3.24 -1.40
CA PRO A 264 16.96 -3.36 0.04
C PRO A 264 15.67 -2.67 0.45
N PHE A 265 14.94 -3.29 1.40
CA PHE A 265 13.69 -2.74 1.88
C PHE A 265 13.87 -1.25 2.20
N ILE A 266 12.85 -0.43 1.85
CA ILE A 266 12.88 1.04 1.98
C ILE A 266 13.40 1.49 3.36
N TYR A 267 13.20 0.67 4.40
CA TYR A 267 13.69 0.84 5.77
C TYR A 267 15.20 1.06 5.94
N PHE A 268 16.00 0.61 4.97
CA PHE A 268 17.46 0.69 5.01
C PHE A 268 18.03 1.79 4.12
N GLN A 269 17.17 2.61 3.49
CA GLN A 269 17.58 3.67 2.56
C GLN A 269 17.52 5.09 3.16
N PHE A 270 17.52 5.22 4.49
CA PHE A 270 17.54 6.50 5.20
C PHE A 270 18.81 6.67 6.02
#